data_AF-A0A2H6JCS1-F1
#
_entry.id   AF-A0A2H6JCS1-F1
#
_cell.length_a   1.000
_cell.length_b   1.000
_cell.length_c   1.000
_cell.angle_alpha   90.00
_cell.angle_beta   90.00
_cell.angle_gamma   90.00
#
_symmetry.space_group_name_H-M   'P 1'
#
loop_
_entity.id
_entity.type
_entity.pdbx_description
1 polymer ?
#
loop_
_entity_poly.entity_id
_entity_poly.type
_entity_poly.pdbx_seq_one_letter_code
_entity_poly.pdbx_strand_id
1 'polypeptide(L)'
;MSHSNLDNLVRIGKLKAEPPAEEEFQGLLRSGLRRLDDAGRDELSLESRFDLAYNASHALALAALRFRGYRSGSRYLVFQCLQHTIDLPNEQWRVLDQAHRKRNLAEL
;
A
#
# COMPACT_ATOMS: atom_id res chain seq x y z
N MET A 1 -16.11 -11.32 -10.82
CA MET A 1 -14.94 -11.82 -11.58
C MET A 1 -13.97 -12.41 -10.57
N SER A 2 -13.53 -13.66 -10.75
CA SER A 2 -12.70 -14.34 -9.74
C SER A 2 -11.42 -13.53 -9.51
N HIS A 3 -11.11 -13.25 -8.25
CA HIS A 3 -9.84 -12.67 -7.81
C HIS A 3 -8.70 -13.69 -7.95
N SER A 4 -8.61 -14.40 -9.09
CA SER A 4 -7.80 -15.61 -9.25
C SER A 4 -6.35 -15.41 -8.84
N ASN A 5 -5.79 -14.23 -9.06
CA ASN A 5 -4.44 -13.89 -8.63
C ASN A 5 -4.32 -13.67 -7.10
N LEU A 6 -5.26 -12.98 -6.46
CA LEU A 6 -5.24 -12.81 -5.00
C LEU A 6 -5.55 -14.14 -4.29
N ASP A 7 -6.47 -14.94 -4.82
CA ASP A 7 -6.78 -16.28 -4.32
C ASP A 7 -5.58 -17.22 -4.46
N ASN A 8 -4.83 -17.13 -5.57
CA ASN A 8 -3.57 -17.84 -5.74
C ASN A 8 -2.56 -17.43 -4.67
N LEU A 9 -2.44 -16.13 -4.35
CA LEU A 9 -1.57 -15.65 -3.28
C LEU A 9 -2.01 -16.15 -1.89
N VAL A 10 -3.30 -16.31 -1.65
CA VAL A 10 -3.81 -16.97 -0.44
C VAL A 10 -3.41 -18.44 -0.41
N ARG A 11 -3.59 -19.16 -1.52
CA ARG A 11 -3.25 -20.58 -1.64
C ARG A 11 -1.77 -20.87 -1.37
N ILE A 12 -0.87 -19.97 -1.74
CA ILE A 12 0.57 -20.08 -1.47
C ILE A 12 1.01 -19.41 -0.16
N GLY A 13 0.06 -18.96 0.68
CA GLY A 13 0.32 -18.40 2.02
C GLY A 13 0.95 -17.00 2.02
N LYS A 14 0.89 -16.26 0.90
CA LYS A 14 1.41 -14.89 0.80
C LYS A 14 0.39 -13.84 1.22
N LEU A 15 -0.90 -14.14 1.05
CA LEU A 15 -2.01 -13.35 1.58
C LEU A 15 -2.85 -14.18 2.55
N LYS A 16 -3.65 -13.50 3.36
CA LYS A 16 -4.73 -14.10 4.14
C LYS A 16 -6.06 -13.58 3.62
N ALA A 17 -7.04 -14.46 3.45
CA ALA A 17 -8.43 -14.05 3.25
C ALA A 17 -8.98 -13.56 4.59
N GLU A 18 -9.49 -12.34 4.64
CA GLU A 18 -10.01 -11.72 5.85
C GLU A 18 -11.06 -10.68 5.48
N PRO A 19 -12.32 -10.80 5.96
CA PRO A 19 -13.39 -9.88 5.60
C PRO A 19 -13.00 -8.40 5.81
N PRO A 20 -13.49 -7.49 4.95
CA PRO A 20 -13.28 -6.07 5.13
C PRO A 20 -13.92 -5.62 6.45
N ALA A 21 -13.22 -4.74 7.18
CA ALA A 21 -13.76 -4.03 8.33
C ALA A 21 -13.87 -2.54 7.96
N GLU A 22 -15.08 -1.99 7.98
CA GLU A 22 -15.36 -0.61 7.54
C GLU A 22 -14.52 0.40 8.33
N GLU A 23 -14.44 0.24 9.65
CA GLU A 23 -13.66 1.12 10.52
C GLU A 23 -12.16 1.11 10.18
N GLU A 24 -11.60 -0.06 9.89
CA GLU A 24 -10.20 -0.22 9.48
C GLU A 24 -9.96 0.43 8.12
N PHE A 25 -10.83 0.16 7.14
CA PHE A 25 -10.75 0.76 5.80
C PHE A 25 -10.78 2.28 5.87
N GLN A 26 -11.76 2.84 6.58
CA GLN A 26 -11.91 4.28 6.76
C GLN A 26 -10.73 4.88 7.54
N GLY A 27 -10.21 4.16 8.53
CA GLY A 27 -9.01 4.53 9.26
C GLY A 27 -7.80 4.65 8.34
N LEU A 28 -7.54 3.63 7.50
CA LEU A 28 -6.46 3.63 6.53
C LEU A 28 -6.62 4.74 5.49
N LEU A 29 -7.84 4.96 4.98
CA LEU A 29 -8.11 6.00 3.99
C LEU A 29 -7.80 7.39 4.55
N ARG A 30 -8.35 7.75 5.73
CA ARG A 30 -8.06 9.04 6.39
C ARG A 30 -6.57 9.21 6.68
N SER A 31 -5.95 8.16 7.16
CA SER A 31 -4.53 8.12 7.54
C SER A 31 -3.62 8.31 6.32
N GLY A 32 -3.96 7.70 5.19
CA GLY A 32 -3.27 7.85 3.91
C GLY A 32 -3.43 9.25 3.32
N LEU A 33 -4.66 9.76 3.24
CA LEU A 33 -4.94 11.09 2.70
C LEU A 33 -4.27 12.21 3.50
N ARG A 34 -4.28 12.14 4.83
CA ARG A 34 -3.60 13.14 5.68
C ARG A 34 -2.09 13.17 5.43
N ARG A 35 -1.44 12.01 5.36
CA ARG A 35 0.00 11.95 5.09
C ARG A 35 0.34 12.44 3.69
N LEU A 36 -0.54 12.21 2.72
CA LEU A 36 -0.36 12.72 1.36
C LEU A 36 -0.40 14.24 1.35
N ASP A 37 -1.36 14.84 2.05
CA ASP A 37 -1.43 16.29 2.24
C ASP A 37 -0.18 16.84 2.94
N ASP A 38 0.22 16.23 4.05
CA ASP A 38 1.42 16.63 4.78
C ASP A 38 2.71 16.49 3.94
N ALA A 39 2.81 15.50 3.05
CA ALA A 39 3.97 15.33 2.16
C ALA A 39 4.13 16.49 1.16
N GLY A 40 3.06 17.22 0.89
CA GLY A 40 3.04 18.41 0.03
C GLY A 40 3.64 19.66 0.69
N ARG A 41 3.90 19.64 2.00
CA ARG A 41 4.41 20.78 2.78
C ARG A 41 5.88 21.06 2.46
N ASP A 42 6.15 22.24 1.88
CA ASP A 42 7.48 22.65 1.46
C ASP A 42 8.39 23.05 2.63
N GLU A 43 7.83 23.29 3.83
CA GLU A 43 8.58 23.53 5.06
C GLU A 43 9.28 22.28 5.61
N LEU A 44 8.87 21.09 5.16
CA LEU A 44 9.47 19.82 5.55
C LEU A 44 10.69 19.48 4.68
N SER A 45 11.67 18.79 5.27
CA SER A 45 12.79 18.26 4.50
C SER A 45 12.31 17.25 3.45
N LEU A 46 13.08 17.09 2.36
CA LEU A 46 12.77 16.09 1.33
C LEU A 46 12.65 14.67 1.91
N GLU A 47 13.46 14.35 2.92
CA GLU A 47 13.41 13.08 3.63
C GLU A 47 12.07 12.88 4.35
N SER A 48 11.62 13.87 5.13
CA SER A 48 10.32 13.81 5.81
C SER A 48 9.15 13.74 4.83
N ARG A 49 9.21 14.50 3.73
CA ARG A 49 8.19 14.47 2.68
C ARG A 49 8.14 13.11 1.99
N PHE A 50 9.29 12.51 1.72
CA PHE A 50 9.39 11.17 1.15
C PHE A 50 8.76 10.12 2.09
N ASP A 51 9.10 10.16 3.38
CA ASP A 51 8.53 9.23 4.37
C ASP A 51 7.01 9.36 4.49
N LEU A 52 6.49 10.58 4.46
CA LEU A 52 5.06 10.84 4.46
C LEU A 52 4.39 10.28 3.21
N ALA A 53 4.92 10.58 2.02
CA ALA A 53 4.37 10.10 0.74
C ALA A 53 4.42 8.56 0.63
N TYR A 54 5.52 7.94 1.08
CA TYR A 54 5.67 6.48 1.10
C TYR A 54 4.67 5.82 2.05
N ASN A 55 4.53 6.33 3.27
CA ASN A 55 3.55 5.80 4.23
C ASN A 55 2.10 6.08 3.83
N ALA A 56 1.83 7.19 3.15
CA ALA A 56 0.54 7.48 2.54
C ALA A 56 0.18 6.44 1.48
N SER A 57 1.11 6.18 0.55
CA SER A 57 0.96 5.19 -0.52
C SER A 57 0.68 3.80 0.05
N HIS A 58 1.42 3.39 1.07
CA HIS A 58 1.19 2.10 1.74
C HIS A 58 -0.18 2.03 2.41
N ALA A 59 -0.61 3.07 3.12
CA ALA A 59 -1.91 3.08 3.79
C ALA A 59 -3.08 2.96 2.78
N LEU A 60 -3.01 3.70 1.67
CA LEU A 60 -4.02 3.66 0.61
C LEU A 60 -4.03 2.31 -0.13
N ALA A 61 -2.86 1.76 -0.42
CA ALA A 61 -2.75 0.44 -1.05
C ALA A 61 -3.26 -0.67 -0.14
N LEU A 62 -2.99 -0.59 1.17
CA LEU A 62 -3.54 -1.51 2.15
C LEU A 62 -5.06 -1.35 2.26
N ALA A 63 -5.60 -0.13 2.23
CA ALA A 63 -7.05 0.09 2.22
C ALA A 63 -7.72 -0.61 1.04
N ALA A 64 -7.15 -0.50 -0.18
CA ALA A 64 -7.64 -1.20 -1.35
C ALA A 64 -7.61 -2.73 -1.18
N LEU A 65 -6.52 -3.27 -0.62
CA LEU A 65 -6.40 -4.71 -0.35
C LEU A 65 -7.43 -5.20 0.69
N ARG A 66 -7.60 -4.43 1.78
CA ARG A 66 -8.58 -4.73 2.84
C ARG A 66 -10.00 -4.68 2.30
N PHE A 67 -10.33 -3.71 1.46
CA PHE A 67 -11.64 -3.61 0.80
C PHE A 67 -11.94 -4.83 -0.07
N ARG A 68 -10.92 -5.43 -0.70
CA ARG A 68 -11.09 -6.68 -1.47
C ARG A 68 -11.16 -7.94 -0.59
N GLY A 69 -11.08 -7.84 0.74
CA GLY A 69 -11.19 -8.99 1.64
C GLY A 69 -9.90 -9.78 1.82
N TYR A 70 -8.75 -9.14 1.63
CA TYR A 70 -7.44 -9.76 1.82
C TYR A 70 -6.57 -8.96 2.79
N ARG A 71 -5.55 -9.60 3.35
CA ARG A 71 -4.53 -8.97 4.20
C ARG A 71 -3.14 -9.48 3.83
N SER A 72 -2.14 -8.60 3.91
CA SER A 72 -0.72 -8.96 3.83
C SER A 72 0.04 -8.37 5.02
N GLY A 73 1.11 -9.06 5.45
CA GLY A 73 2.11 -8.52 6.36
C GLY A 73 3.29 -7.84 5.65
N SER A 74 3.36 -7.90 4.31
CA SER A 74 4.47 -7.37 3.52
C SER A 74 4.04 -6.14 2.74
N ARG A 75 4.66 -4.98 3.01
CA ARG A 75 4.39 -3.72 2.28
C ARG A 75 4.65 -3.86 0.79
N TYR A 76 5.72 -4.57 0.43
CA TYR A 76 6.03 -4.90 -0.95
C TYR A 76 4.87 -5.63 -1.64
N LEU A 77 4.35 -6.69 -1.00
CA LEU A 77 3.24 -7.45 -1.57
C LEU A 77 1.95 -6.63 -1.65
N VAL A 78 1.70 -5.72 -0.69
CA VAL A 78 0.57 -4.79 -0.75
C VAL A 78 0.63 -3.94 -2.03
N PHE A 79 1.80 -3.42 -2.41
CA PHE A 79 1.97 -2.67 -3.66
C PHE A 79 1.78 -3.52 -4.91
N GLN A 80 2.31 -4.75 -4.94
CA GLN A 80 2.09 -5.67 -6.07
C GLN A 80 0.60 -5.97 -6.28
N CYS A 81 -0.18 -6.05 -5.20
CA CYS A 81 -1.62 -6.33 -5.28
C CYS A 81 -2.42 -5.15 -5.86
N LEU A 82 -1.84 -3.96 -6.06
CA LEU A 82 -2.54 -2.82 -6.67
C LEU A 82 -3.02 -3.12 -8.10
N GLN A 83 -2.26 -3.92 -8.85
CA GLN A 83 -2.67 -4.40 -10.18
C GLN A 83 -3.98 -5.23 -10.11
N HIS A 84 -4.27 -5.87 -8.99
CA HIS A 84 -5.41 -6.78 -8.85
C HIS A 84 -6.54 -6.22 -7.98
N THR A 85 -6.34 -5.06 -7.35
CA THR A 85 -7.31 -4.42 -6.46
C THR A 85 -7.95 -3.21 -7.12
N ILE A 86 -7.16 -2.38 -7.82
CA ILE A 86 -7.60 -1.14 -8.47
C ILE A 86 -7.06 -1.01 -9.91
N ASP A 87 -6.61 -2.12 -10.50
CA ASP A 87 -6.08 -2.17 -11.87
C ASP A 87 -4.90 -1.21 -12.13
N LEU A 88 -4.08 -0.96 -11.09
CA LEU A 88 -2.92 -0.09 -11.22
C LEU A 88 -1.84 -0.74 -12.13
N PRO A 89 -1.37 -0.05 -13.19
CA PRO A 89 -0.35 -0.61 -14.07
C PRO A 89 0.96 -0.96 -13.36
N ASN A 90 1.67 -1.95 -13.90
CA ASN A 90 2.90 -2.46 -13.32
C ASN A 90 4.00 -1.40 -13.18
N GLU A 91 4.12 -0.48 -14.14
CA GLU A 91 5.10 0.61 -14.04
C GLU A 91 4.85 1.51 -12.82
N GLN A 92 3.61 1.68 -12.38
CA GLN A 92 3.27 2.63 -11.32
C GLN A 92 3.58 2.06 -9.94
N TRP A 93 3.22 0.80 -9.65
CA TRP A 93 3.60 0.22 -8.36
C TRP A 93 5.10 -0.08 -8.27
N ARG A 94 5.82 -0.24 -9.40
CA ARG A 94 7.28 -0.35 -9.41
C ARG A 94 7.98 0.90 -8.86
N VAL A 95 7.39 2.08 -9.00
CA VAL A 95 7.91 3.31 -8.34
C VAL A 95 7.82 3.17 -6.82
N LEU A 96 6.74 2.58 -6.31
CA LEU A 96 6.56 2.31 -4.88
C LEU A 96 7.53 1.23 -4.37
N ASP A 97 7.86 0.23 -5.19
CA ASP A 97 8.92 -0.75 -4.88
C ASP A 97 10.30 -0.08 -4.82
N GLN A 98 10.63 0.79 -5.77
CA GLN A 98 11.88 1.56 -5.71
C GLN A 98 11.95 2.44 -4.46
N ALA A 99 10.84 3.09 -4.08
CA ALA A 99 10.75 3.85 -2.84
C ALA A 99 10.94 2.95 -1.61
N HIS A 100 10.33 1.75 -1.59
CA HIS A 100 10.52 0.79 -0.51
C HIS A 100 11.99 0.41 -0.33
N ARG A 101 12.71 0.12 -1.43
CA ARG A 101 14.14 -0.20 -1.39
C ARG A 101 14.99 0.97 -0.91
N LYS A 102 14.72 2.19 -1.39
CA LYS A 102 15.44 3.40 -0.97
C LYS A 102 15.27 3.67 0.53
N ARG A 103 14.05 3.51 1.05
CA ARG A 103 13.80 3.64 2.49
C ARG A 103 14.62 2.62 3.29
N ASN A 104 14.59 1.35 2.92
CA ASN A 104 15.33 0.31 3.65
C ASN A 104 16.86 0.54 3.61
N LEU A 105 17.38 1.20 2.55
CA LEU A 105 18.79 1.56 2.44
C LEU A 105 19.17 2.80 3.28
N ALA A 106 18.23 3.71 3.54
CA ALA A 106 18.45 4.90 4.36
C ALA A 106 18.37 4.62 5.88
N GLU A 107 17.85 3.45 6.27
CA GLU A 107 17.83 2.98 7.67
C GLU A 107 19.11 2.21 8.07
N LEU A 108 20.12 2.10 7.18
CA LEU A 108 21.43 1.47 7.39
C LEU A 108 22.55 2.50 7.54
#